data_AF-A0A6L4YAD2-F1
#
_entry.id   AF-A0A6L4YAD2-F1
#
_cell.length_a   1.000
_cell.length_b   1.000
_cell.length_c   1.000
_cell.angle_alpha   90.00
_cell.angle_beta   90.00
_cell.angle_gamma   90.00
#
_symmetry.space_group_name_H-M   'P 1'
#
loop_
_entity.id
_entity.type
_entity.pdbx_description
1 polymer ?
#
loop_
_entity_poly.entity_id
_entity_poly.type
_entity_poly.pdbx_seq_one_letter_code
_entity_poly.pdbx_strand_id
1 'polypeptide(L)' 'MNIVVCVKQVPQEIRINKTKGTLIRDGIKGVINPCDKNAIELATTLKEKHGGKITLVSMGPKDVENTLTHAGCSCL' A
#
# COMPACT_ATOMS: atom_id res chain seq x y z
N MET A 1 -5.61 9.51 19.02
CA MET A 1 -6.39 9.27 17.80
C MET A 1 -6.05 7.88 17.23
N ASN A 2 -6.99 7.19 16.58
CA ASN A 2 -6.70 5.94 15.86
C ASN A 2 -6.97 6.16 14.38
N ILE A 3 -5.96 5.96 13.54
CA ILE A 3 -6.03 6.20 12.09
C ILE A 3 -5.79 4.86 11.38
N VAL A 4 -6.70 4.49 10.50
CA VAL A 4 -6.54 3.33 9.61
C VAL A 4 -6.31 3.85 8.21
N VAL A 5 -5.23 3.41 7.57
CA VAL A 5 -4.91 3.76 6.19
C VAL A 5 -4.97 2.50 5.33
N CYS A 6 -5.90 2.49 4.38
CA CYS A 6 -5.98 1.42 3.39
C CYS A 6 -4.91 1.64 2.33
N VAL A 7 -4.07 0.63 2.11
CA VAL A 7 -2.95 0.68 1.17
C VAL A 7 -3.13 -0.43 0.14
N LYS A 8 -2.80 -0.15 -1.11
CA LYS A 8 -2.84 -1.12 -2.21
C LYS A 8 -1.46 -1.27 -2.83
N GLN A 9 -1.01 -2.52 -2.92
CA GLN A 9 0.09 -2.88 -3.79
C GLN A 9 -0.41 -2.91 -5.25
N VAL A 10 0.27 -2.17 -6.12
CA VAL A 10 0.02 -2.10 -7.56
C VAL A 10 1.27 -2.51 -8.32
N PRO A 11 1.15 -3.09 -9.53
CA PRO A 11 2.31 -3.40 -10.34
C PRO A 11 3.03 -2.11 -10.76
N GLN A 12 4.36 -2.10 -10.71
CA GLN A 12 5.17 -0.95 -11.13
C GLN A 12 4.99 -0.63 -12.62
N GLU A 13 4.73 -1.64 -13.45
CA GLU A 13 4.46 -1.51 -14.87
C GLU A 13 3.13 -2.17 -15.22
N ILE A 14 2.35 -1.52 -16.10
CA ILE A 14 1.08 -2.07 -16.57
C ILE A 14 1.35 -2.96 -17.78
N ARG A 15 1.10 -4.26 -17.63
CA ARG A 15 1.11 -5.23 -18.73
C ARG A 15 -0.25 -5.91 -18.80
N ILE A 16 -0.84 -5.97 -20.00
CA ILE A 16 -2.17 -6.54 -20.22
C ILE A 16 -2.05 -7.83 -21.03
N ASN A 17 -2.67 -8.90 -20.53
CA ASN A 17 -2.91 -10.10 -21.31
C ASN A 17 -4.07 -9.83 -22.28
N LYS A 18 -3.75 -9.54 -23.55
CA LYS A 18 -4.75 -9.16 -24.56
C LYS A 18 -5.77 -10.26 -24.87
N THR A 19 -5.41 -11.53 -24.64
CA THR A 19 -6.31 -12.68 -24.86
C THR A 19 -7.31 -12.86 -23.70
N LYS A 20 -6.86 -12.64 -22.46
CA LYS A 20 -7.68 -12.83 -21.25
C LYS A 20 -8.32 -11.55 -20.71
N GLY A 21 -7.95 -10.38 -21.22
CA GLY A 21 -8.41 -9.09 -20.72
C GLY A 21 -7.98 -8.78 -19.28
N THR A 22 -6.89 -9.40 -18.80
CA THR A 22 -6.43 -9.30 -17.41
C THR A 22 -5.07 -8.62 -17.32
N LEU A 23 -4.78 -8.02 -16.15
CA LEU A 23 -3.44 -7.52 -15.84
C LEU A 23 -2.49 -8.69 -15.59
N ILE A 24 -1.34 -8.67 -16.23
CA ILE A 24 -0.21 -9.54 -15.92
C ILE A 24 0.46 -8.97 -14.66
N ARG A 25 0.62 -9.82 -13.64
CA ARG A 25 1.25 -9.46 -12.36
C ARG A 25 2.47 -10.33 -12.03
N ASP A 26 2.58 -11.50 -12.65
CA ASP A 26 3.70 -12.41 -12.44
C ASP A 26 5.01 -11.81 -12.96
N GLY A 27 6.06 -11.90 -12.14
CA GLY A 27 7.39 -11.36 -12.48
C GLY A 27 7.47 -9.82 -12.49
N ILE A 28 6.41 -9.11 -12.10
CA ILE A 28 6.41 -7.65 -11.99
C ILE A 28 6.50 -7.27 -10.52
N LYS A 29 7.45 -6.40 -10.17
CA LYS A 29 7.58 -5.89 -8.81
C LYS A 29 6.34 -5.08 -8.42
N GLY A 30 5.73 -5.43 -7.29
CA GLY A 30 4.67 -4.63 -6.68
C GLY A 30 5.24 -3.45 -5.90
N VAL A 31 4.56 -2.31 -5.96
CA VAL A 31 4.88 -1.08 -5.23
C VAL A 31 3.63 -0.55 -4.52
N ILE A 32 3.82 0.27 -3.49
CA ILE A 32 2.71 1.03 -2.89
C ILE A 32 2.12 1.95 -3.96
N ASN A 33 0.79 1.92 -4.11
CA ASN A 33 0.06 2.83 -4.97
C ASN A 33 0.46 4.29 -4.67
N PRO A 34 0.86 5.09 -5.68
CA PRO A 34 1.34 6.45 -5.45
C PRO A 34 0.37 7.33 -4.66
N CYS A 35 -0.94 7.20 -4.87
CA CYS A 35 -1.94 7.97 -4.13
C CYS A 35 -1.96 7.61 -2.64
N ASP A 36 -1.72 6.34 -2.30
CA ASP A 36 -1.77 5.87 -0.91
C ASP A 36 -0.57 6.38 -0.12
N LYS A 37 0.54 6.73 -0.78
CA LYS A 37 1.67 7.41 -0.13
C LYS A 37 1.25 8.77 0.45
N ASN A 38 0.41 9.51 -0.26
CA ASN A 38 -0.13 10.78 0.22
C ASN A 38 -1.06 10.57 1.43
N ALA A 39 -1.80 9.46 1.46
CA ALA A 39 -2.66 9.11 2.58
C ALA A 39 -1.83 8.74 3.83
N ILE A 40 -0.73 8.01 3.66
CA ILE A 40 0.22 7.69 4.74
C ILE A 40 0.86 8.97 5.27
N GLU A 41 1.27 9.89 4.39
CA GLU A 41 1.85 11.19 4.78
C GLU A 41 0.87 12.00 5.63
N LEU A 42 -0.37 12.18 5.16
CA LEU A 42 -1.39 12.91 5.91
C LEU A 42 -1.69 12.25 7.26
N ALA A 43 -1.79 10.91 7.30
CA ALA A 43 -1.97 10.19 8.56
C ALA A 43 -0.80 10.44 9.53
N THR A 44 0.42 10.54 9.02
CA THR A 44 1.63 10.85 9.79
C THR A 44 1.57 12.26 10.35
N THR A 45 1.25 13.26 9.54
CA THR A 45 1.04 14.65 9.99
C THR A 45 -0.05 14.74 11.07
N LEU A 46 -1.17 14.03 10.89
CA LEU A 46 -2.26 14.01 11.89
C LEU A 46 -1.83 13.34 13.20
N LYS A 47 -1.04 12.26 13.13
CA LYS A 47 -0.46 11.61 14.31
C LYS A 47 0.51 12.53 15.04
N GLU A 48 1.37 13.26 14.35
CA GLU A 48 2.30 14.21 14.96
C GLU A 48 1.57 15.35 15.67
N LYS A 49 0.51 15.88 15.05
CA LYS A 49 -0.26 17.00 15.60
C LYS A 49 -1.19 16.61 16.76
N HIS A 50 -1.78 15.42 16.70
CA HIS A 50 -2.85 15.03 17.62
C HIS A 50 -2.53 13.81 18.49
N GLY A 51 -1.37 13.19 18.30
CA GLY A 51 -0.99 11.94 18.94
C GLY A 51 -1.83 10.75 18.51
N GLY A 52 -1.28 9.54 18.65
CA GLY A 52 -2.03 8.31 18.44
C GLY A 52 -1.29 7.23 17.65
N LYS A 53 -2.09 6.32 17.08
CA LYS A 53 -1.61 5.13 16.36
C LYS A 53 -2.14 5.15 14.93
N ILE A 54 -1.23 4.86 13.99
CA ILE A 54 -1.57 4.58 12.59
C ILE A 54 -1.49 3.06 12.41
N THR A 55 -2.51 2.50 11.76
CA THR A 55 -2.56 1.10 11.34
C THR A 55 -2.71 1.06 9.82
N LEU A 56 -1.78 0.39 9.14
CA LEU A 56 -1.89 0.15 7.70
C LEU A 56 -2.66 -1.15 7.48
N VAL A 57 -3.59 -1.14 6.53
CA VAL A 57 -4.37 -2.32 6.14
C VAL A 57 -4.26 -2.50 4.64
N SER A 58 -3.99 -3.72 4.19
CA SER A 58 -3.96 -4.05 2.78
C SER A 58 -4.57 -5.42 2.50
N MET A 59 -5.06 -5.59 1.28
CA MET A 59 -5.56 -6.86 0.77
C MET A 59 -4.80 -7.20 -0.52
N GLY A 60 -4.08 -8.31 -0.49
CA GLY A 60 -3.40 -8.85 -1.65
C GLY A 60 -2.62 -10.12 -1.31
N PRO A 61 -1.74 -10.57 -2.22
CA PRO A 61 -0.95 -11.77 -2.01
C PRO A 61 0.10 -11.58 -0.89
N LYS A 62 0.74 -12.68 -0.47
CA LYS A 62 1.64 -12.68 0.70
C LYS A 62 2.80 -11.67 0.61
N ASP A 63 3.20 -11.29 -0.60
CA ASP A 63 4.24 -10.33 -0.88
C ASP A 63 3.86 -8.86 -0.56
N VAL A 64 2.58 -8.59 -0.28
CA VAL A 64 2.12 -7.28 0.21
C VAL A 64 2.78 -6.93 1.55
N GLU A 65 3.03 -7.90 2.42
CA GLU A 65 3.66 -7.66 3.73
C GLU A 65 5.01 -6.96 3.57
N ASN A 66 5.86 -7.46 2.65
CA ASN A 66 7.12 -6.82 2.29
C ASN A 66 6.91 -5.39 1.80
N THR A 67 5.86 -5.13 1.03
CA THR A 67 5.57 -3.79 0.50
C THR A 67 5.19 -2.82 1.64
N LEU A 68 4.49 -3.29 2.67
CA LEU A 68 4.06 -2.48 3.81
C LEU A 68 5.15 -2.27 4.85
N THR A 69 6.05 -3.23 5.09
CA THR A 69 7.14 -3.08 6.07
C THR A 69 8.07 -1.90 5.73
N HIS A 70 8.27 -1.63 4.44
CA HIS A 70 9.07 -0.49 3.98
C HIS A 70 8.42 0.88 4.26
N ALA A 71 7.15 0.93 4.69
CA ALA A 71 6.44 2.16 5.04
C ALA A 71 6.62 2.59 6.51
N GLY A 72 7.44 1.88 7.30
CA GLY A 72 7.82 2.31 8.67
C GLY A 72 6.71 2.25 9.71
N CYS A 73 5.59 1.58 9.43
CA CYS A 73 4.45 1.42 10.34
C CYS A 73 4.19 -0.06 10.69
N SER A 74 3.62 -0.31 11.87
CA SER A 74 3.20 -1.66 12.28
C SER A 74 2.11 -2.18 11.35
N CYS A 75 2.40 -3.27 10.64
CA CYS A 75 1.46 -3.96 9.76
C CYS A 75 0.57 -4.91 10.59
N LEU A 76 -0.73 -4.94 10.30
CA LEU A 76 -1.70 -5.91 10.82
C LEU A 76 -2.38 -6.62 9.64
#